data_AF-A0A2E9R667-F1
#
_entry.id   AF-A0A2E9R667-F1
#
_cell.length_a   1.000
_cell.length_b   1.000
_cell.length_c   1.000
_cell.angle_alpha   90.00
_cell.angle_beta   90.00
_cell.angle_gamma   90.00
#
_symmetry.space_group_name_H-M   'P 1'
#
loop_
_entity.id
_entity.type
_entity.pdbx_description
1 polymer ?
#
loop_
_entity_poly.entity_id
_entity_poly.type
_entity_poly.pdbx_seq_one_letter_code
_entity_poly.pdbx_strand_id
1 'polypeptide(L)'
;MVMQPQFQTKRPILDAMTEREDTTRIERISDPLQRNMRLRSLIANECEGIVRTIQPHTTFAKIKTKGFDIAPDHPHPLQWECPTQPDEGPLAFAVTGLHALYTFSVQRWQWAQGTLYTEVPTELGYMRQRKHIRSMPQEPVYLLFEEGGVTSRLLVKDISIRGIGCWMSLEQLKELRQFGKHNATIEWDQEFFSVHTRIKHVSRSQTDDRTFIGMEVFPQENEDLWHELWEESAHPHTQAGQTWIEDHWDLFLASGFFHLSNKQPTDFSQLKKQFSQASQIFDQHPELGCQSVWPSERGVEATVSTMKMYEKAWLIYQVAKYKKNEGIPFPGRHILRSIFLRAMEHPTIHDEDCDWIVAFSEAHIKWNKAMLVDFADKYASVDWGYSTAFHLMEGSAVTLPTLPTKGLKISRATEDERAIVLQKLQQQYPIAYTQPLDLCEERFMLPTLTSSWQDVGLQRHRDMLVAKRGGQIVACAALECGSIGTSLFGLSDSVRCYSLAPSGRQAYPALLESCREWFASRGHTRFLYINELSQTDHATQLGFKDLGKGYFFTLSKHIIPDILEHIYQMSASGHVPQLLLENNA
;
A
#
# COMPACT_ATOMS: atom_id res chain seq x y z
N MET A 1 53.84 25.95 13.90
CA MET A 1 53.24 25.96 12.55
C MET A 1 52.08 24.98 12.59
N VAL A 2 50.88 25.46 12.89
CA VAL A 2 49.68 24.64 13.09
C VAL A 2 48.96 24.55 11.75
N MET A 3 48.88 23.36 11.16
CA MET A 3 48.08 23.13 9.96
C MET A 3 46.59 23.15 10.33
N GLN A 4 45.89 24.18 9.86
CA GLN A 4 44.42 24.19 9.83
C GLN A 4 43.92 23.16 8.81
N PRO A 5 42.93 22.31 9.14
CA PRO A 5 42.25 21.51 8.13
C PRO A 5 41.34 22.43 7.32
N GLN A 6 41.59 22.55 6.02
CA GLN A 6 40.68 23.18 5.08
C GLN A 6 39.39 22.33 5.00
N PHE A 7 38.32 22.82 5.61
CA PHE A 7 36.98 22.30 5.35
C PHE A 7 36.59 22.68 3.92
N GLN A 8 36.59 21.69 3.01
CA GLN A 8 35.87 21.83 1.75
C GLN A 8 34.37 21.92 2.06
N THR A 9 33.80 23.10 1.87
CA THR A 9 32.36 23.34 1.84
C THR A 9 31.77 22.60 0.64
N LYS A 10 31.26 21.38 0.87
CA LYS A 10 30.45 20.68 -0.14
C LYS A 10 29.13 21.43 -0.36
N ARG A 11 28.79 21.54 -1.64
CA ARG A 11 27.68 22.28 -2.27
C ARG A 11 26.30 21.89 -1.75
N PRO A 12 25.27 22.77 -1.88
CA PRO A 12 23.91 22.47 -1.47
C PRO A 12 23.30 21.30 -2.25
N ILE A 13 22.35 20.64 -1.60
CA ILE A 13 21.56 19.41 -1.87
C ILE A 13 21.20 19.08 -3.35
N LEU A 14 21.30 20.01 -4.30
CA LEU A 14 20.98 19.74 -5.71
C LEU A 14 22.08 19.00 -6.50
N ASP A 15 23.35 19.06 -6.09
CA ASP A 15 24.46 18.44 -6.85
C ASP A 15 24.80 17.00 -6.41
N ALA A 16 24.19 16.48 -5.34
CA ALA A 16 24.51 15.14 -4.79
C ALA A 16 23.76 13.97 -5.47
N MET A 17 23.36 14.14 -6.74
CA MET A 17 22.41 13.28 -7.45
C MET A 17 23.01 12.17 -8.33
N THR A 18 24.32 11.93 -8.28
CA THR A 18 24.96 10.88 -9.08
C THR A 18 25.56 9.82 -8.17
N GLU A 19 24.75 8.82 -7.83
CA GLU A 19 25.08 7.43 -7.41
C GLU A 19 23.96 6.90 -6.50
N ARG A 20 22.80 6.60 -7.09
CA ARG A 20 21.83 5.66 -6.53
C ARG A 20 21.34 4.79 -7.67
N GLU A 21 21.70 3.52 -7.63
CA GLU A 21 21.29 2.51 -8.60
C GLU A 21 19.74 2.37 -8.58
N ASP A 22 19.17 2.46 -9.78
CA ASP A 22 17.83 2.03 -10.21
C ASP A 22 16.52 2.84 -9.99
N THR A 23 16.50 4.10 -9.50
CA THR A 23 15.21 4.87 -9.46
C THR A 23 15.25 6.39 -9.65
N THR A 24 16.40 7.02 -9.89
CA THR A 24 16.53 8.50 -9.90
C THR A 24 16.19 9.19 -11.22
N ARG A 25 15.18 8.71 -11.96
CA ARG A 25 14.67 9.47 -13.11
C ARG A 25 13.64 10.49 -12.62
N ILE A 26 13.93 11.78 -12.83
CA ILE A 26 12.93 12.83 -12.66
C ILE A 26 11.87 12.66 -13.75
N GLU A 27 10.66 12.29 -13.35
CA GLU A 27 9.49 12.33 -14.22
C GLU A 27 9.11 13.81 -14.42
N ARG A 28 8.88 14.20 -15.67
CA ARG A 28 8.43 15.56 -16.01
C ARG A 28 6.95 15.54 -16.33
N ILE A 29 6.18 16.33 -15.59
CA ILE A 29 4.73 16.35 -15.66
C ILE A 29 4.32 17.71 -16.23
N SER A 30 3.97 17.69 -17.51
CA SER A 30 3.48 18.86 -18.25
C SER A 30 1.96 18.83 -18.45
N ASP A 31 1.31 17.68 -18.25
CA ASP A 31 -0.16 17.58 -18.34
C ASP A 31 -0.82 18.47 -17.28
N PRO A 32 -1.63 19.47 -17.66
CA PRO A 32 -2.19 20.44 -16.71
C PRO A 32 -3.06 19.80 -15.62
N LEU A 33 -3.79 18.72 -15.94
CA LEU A 33 -4.67 18.06 -15.00
C LEU A 33 -3.86 17.34 -13.91
N GLN A 34 -2.90 16.51 -14.30
CA GLN A 34 -2.02 15.81 -13.36
C GLN A 34 -1.17 16.79 -12.54
N ARG A 35 -0.66 17.83 -13.19
CA ARG A 35 0.14 18.88 -12.56
C ARG A 35 -0.65 19.61 -11.46
N ASN A 36 -1.85 20.07 -11.79
CA ASN A 36 -2.70 20.78 -10.85
C ASN A 36 -3.22 19.87 -9.72
N MET A 37 -3.48 18.59 -10.00
CA MET A 37 -3.83 17.61 -8.99
C MET A 37 -2.71 17.43 -7.96
N ARG A 38 -1.45 17.31 -8.40
CA ARG A 38 -0.29 17.18 -7.52
C ARG A 38 -0.04 18.45 -6.70
N LEU A 39 -0.15 19.64 -7.30
CA LEU A 39 -0.07 20.91 -6.54
C LEU A 39 -1.17 21.04 -5.48
N ARG A 40 -2.42 20.70 -5.82
CA ARG A 40 -3.53 20.64 -4.85
C ARG A 40 -3.24 19.66 -3.72
N SER A 41 -2.63 18.51 -4.03
CA SER A 41 -2.21 17.55 -3.02
C SER A 41 -1.21 18.15 -2.04
N LEU A 42 -0.17 18.81 -2.55
CA LEU A 42 0.83 19.43 -1.68
C LEU A 42 0.18 20.45 -0.74
N ILE A 43 -0.78 21.22 -1.24
CA ILE A 43 -1.45 22.29 -0.50
C ILE A 43 -2.43 21.76 0.53
N ALA A 44 -3.29 20.82 0.15
CA ALA A 44 -4.27 20.24 1.06
C ALA A 44 -3.63 19.45 2.22
N ASN A 45 -2.36 19.10 2.08
CA ASN A 45 -1.59 18.42 3.11
C ASN A 45 -0.54 19.30 3.78
N GLU A 46 -0.57 20.61 3.51
CA GLU A 46 0.32 21.56 4.15
C GLU A 46 1.81 21.19 4.00
N CYS A 47 2.19 20.59 2.87
CA CYS A 47 3.54 20.10 2.62
C CYS A 47 4.58 21.23 2.73
N GLU A 48 5.75 20.87 3.26
CA GLU A 48 6.88 21.77 3.45
C GLU A 48 7.95 21.58 2.34
N GLY A 49 8.75 22.62 2.14
CA GLY A 49 9.82 22.62 1.17
C GLY A 49 10.80 23.76 1.34
N ILE A 50 11.60 23.95 0.29
CA ILE A 50 12.50 25.09 0.15
C ILE A 50 12.25 25.81 -1.16
N VAL A 51 12.43 27.13 -1.12
CA VAL A 51 12.50 27.99 -2.31
C VAL A 51 13.86 28.68 -2.35
N ARG A 52 14.39 28.89 -3.55
CA ARG A 52 15.63 29.62 -3.78
C ARG A 52 15.56 30.42 -5.08
N THR A 53 16.24 31.55 -5.14
CA THR A 53 16.38 32.31 -6.39
C THR A 53 17.35 31.60 -7.35
N ILE A 54 17.16 31.66 -8.66
CA ILE A 54 18.06 31.01 -9.63
C ILE A 54 19.22 31.97 -9.93
N GLN A 55 20.07 32.26 -8.94
CA GLN A 55 21.25 33.12 -9.05
C GLN A 55 22.44 32.64 -8.17
N PRO A 56 23.70 33.05 -8.47
CA PRO A 56 24.93 32.52 -7.83
C PRO A 56 25.10 32.79 -6.33
N HIS A 57 24.33 33.71 -5.77
CA HIS A 57 24.25 33.98 -4.33
C HIS A 57 22.79 33.82 -3.92
N THR A 58 22.47 32.68 -3.31
CA THR A 58 21.09 32.26 -3.21
C THR A 58 20.60 32.28 -1.77
N THR A 59 19.67 33.18 -1.45
CA THR A 59 18.87 33.06 -0.21
C THR A 59 17.93 31.87 -0.36
N PHE A 60 18.01 30.93 0.59
CA PHE A 60 17.05 29.85 0.73
C PHE A 60 16.01 30.25 1.76
N ALA A 61 14.73 30.03 1.46
CA ALA A 61 13.66 30.18 2.43
C ALA A 61 12.95 28.84 2.60
N LYS A 62 12.66 28.49 3.86
CA LYS A 62 11.70 27.42 4.15
C LYS A 62 10.33 27.89 3.71
N ILE A 63 9.58 26.99 3.09
CA ILE A 63 8.22 27.27 2.66
C ILE A 63 7.29 26.19 3.19
N LYS A 64 6.06 26.59 3.45
CA LYS A 64 4.95 25.68 3.73
C LYS A 64 3.80 26.06 2.80
N THR A 65 3.14 25.06 2.23
CA THR A 65 1.98 25.34 1.37
C THR A 65 0.84 25.98 2.16
N LYS A 66 0.19 27.00 1.60
CA LYS A 66 -0.85 27.79 2.28
C LYS A 66 -2.19 27.77 1.57
N GLY A 67 -2.20 27.82 0.22
CA GLY A 67 -3.47 27.92 -0.51
C GLY A 67 -3.32 27.82 -2.03
N PHE A 68 -4.43 27.48 -2.68
CA PHE A 68 -4.55 27.47 -4.13
C PHE A 68 -5.87 28.10 -4.58
N ASP A 69 -5.78 29.26 -5.24
CA ASP A 69 -6.94 29.96 -5.78
C ASP A 69 -6.86 30.02 -7.31
N ILE A 70 -7.64 29.17 -8.00
CA ILE A 70 -7.68 29.13 -9.48
C ILE A 70 -8.74 30.08 -10.03
N ALA A 71 -9.05 31.19 -9.35
CA ALA A 71 -9.80 32.26 -9.99
C ALA A 71 -9.10 32.60 -11.33
N PRO A 72 -9.82 32.56 -12.47
CA PRO A 72 -9.23 32.70 -13.82
C PRO A 72 -8.37 33.95 -14.01
N ASP A 73 -8.61 34.97 -13.18
CA ASP A 73 -8.00 36.29 -13.27
C ASP A 73 -6.89 36.53 -12.23
N HIS A 74 -6.58 35.56 -11.35
CA HIS A 74 -5.53 35.73 -10.34
C HIS A 74 -4.16 35.35 -10.93
N PRO A 75 -3.22 36.30 -11.13
CA PRO A 75 -1.92 36.02 -11.76
C PRO A 75 -1.02 35.10 -10.92
N HIS A 76 -1.32 34.97 -9.62
CA HIS A 76 -0.55 34.17 -8.67
C HIS A 76 -1.47 33.26 -7.83
N PRO A 77 -2.00 32.18 -8.40
CA PRO A 77 -2.96 31.30 -7.74
C PRO A 77 -2.36 30.49 -6.59
N LEU A 78 -1.04 30.27 -6.56
CA LEU A 78 -0.38 29.46 -5.53
C LEU A 78 0.11 30.35 -4.39
N GLN A 79 -0.16 29.94 -3.15
CA GLN A 79 0.24 30.65 -1.94
C GLN A 79 1.10 29.76 -1.05
N TRP A 80 2.20 30.32 -0.58
CA TRP A 80 3.17 29.66 0.29
C TRP A 80 3.44 30.54 1.50
N GLU A 81 3.42 29.98 2.69
CA GLU A 81 4.04 30.61 3.85
C GLU A 81 5.55 30.64 3.61
N CYS A 82 6.15 31.84 3.68
CA CYS A 82 7.55 32.09 3.38
C CYS A 82 8.03 33.24 4.29
N PRO A 83 8.62 32.93 5.47
CA PRO A 83 8.95 33.94 6.48
C PRO A 83 10.04 34.91 5.99
N THR A 84 10.86 34.49 5.03
CA THR A 84 11.94 35.28 4.45
C THR A 84 11.57 35.68 3.03
N GLN A 85 11.69 36.97 2.68
CA GLN A 85 11.50 37.43 1.32
C GLN A 85 12.62 36.87 0.42
N PRO A 86 12.30 36.19 -0.70
CA PRO A 86 13.31 35.74 -1.67
C PRO A 86 13.99 36.90 -2.39
N ASP A 87 15.22 36.68 -2.87
CA ASP A 87 15.93 37.64 -3.73
C ASP A 87 15.23 37.77 -5.09
N GLU A 88 15.36 38.94 -5.74
CA GLU A 88 14.79 39.20 -7.06
C GLU A 88 15.26 38.20 -8.13
N GLY A 89 14.31 37.70 -8.92
CA GLY A 89 14.57 36.82 -10.05
C GLY A 89 13.72 35.55 -10.04
N PRO A 90 13.95 34.63 -10.99
CA PRO A 90 13.21 33.38 -11.07
C PRO A 90 13.44 32.51 -9.84
N LEU A 91 12.40 31.82 -9.37
CA LEU A 91 12.47 30.98 -8.18
C LEU A 91 12.47 29.50 -8.56
N ALA A 92 13.25 28.70 -7.85
CA ALA A 92 13.23 27.25 -7.90
C ALA A 92 12.71 26.68 -6.58
N PHE A 93 11.81 25.71 -6.68
CA PHE A 93 11.12 25.05 -5.58
C PHE A 93 11.55 23.60 -5.47
N ALA A 94 11.61 23.11 -4.23
CA ALA A 94 11.75 21.71 -3.89
C ALA A 94 10.83 21.41 -2.70
N VAL A 95 9.72 20.70 -2.94
CA VAL A 95 8.64 20.46 -1.98
C VAL A 95 8.48 18.97 -1.74
N THR A 96 8.43 18.55 -0.48
CA THR A 96 8.38 17.13 -0.10
C THR A 96 6.93 16.68 0.03
N GLY A 97 6.53 15.66 -0.75
CA GLY A 97 5.27 14.93 -0.59
C GLY A 97 5.39 13.79 0.42
N LEU A 98 4.60 12.73 0.25
CA LEU A 98 4.62 11.57 1.16
C LEU A 98 5.87 10.71 0.95
N HIS A 99 6.09 10.25 -0.28
CA HIS A 99 7.27 9.46 -0.70
C HIS A 99 8.13 10.15 -1.77
N ALA A 100 7.72 11.35 -2.20
CA ALA A 100 8.29 12.03 -3.35
C ALA A 100 8.82 13.43 -3.07
N LEU A 101 9.72 13.90 -3.93
CA LEU A 101 10.12 15.29 -4.05
C LEU A 101 9.57 15.87 -5.35
N TYR A 102 8.95 17.03 -5.23
CA TYR A 102 8.48 17.84 -6.34
C TYR A 102 9.41 19.01 -6.55
N THR A 103 9.90 19.19 -7.77
CA THR A 103 10.75 20.31 -8.15
C THR A 103 10.11 21.09 -9.29
N PHE A 104 10.21 22.42 -9.26
CA PHE A 104 9.73 23.26 -10.35
C PHE A 104 10.33 24.66 -10.24
N SER A 105 10.14 25.46 -11.29
CA SER A 105 10.50 26.87 -11.27
C SER A 105 9.35 27.75 -11.71
N VAL A 106 9.37 28.99 -11.25
CA VAL A 106 8.40 30.04 -11.61
C VAL A 106 9.15 31.31 -11.95
N GLN A 107 8.61 32.07 -12.90
CA GLN A 107 9.19 33.34 -13.34
C GLN A 107 8.52 34.52 -12.63
N ARG A 108 7.21 34.42 -12.38
CA ARG A 108 6.41 35.50 -11.81
C ARG A 108 5.94 35.15 -10.40
N TRP A 109 6.26 36.03 -9.47
CA TRP A 109 5.88 35.91 -8.06
C TRP A 109 5.77 37.28 -7.37
N GLN A 110 5.10 37.29 -6.23
CA GLN A 110 4.98 38.44 -5.33
C GLN A 110 5.14 37.97 -3.88
N TRP A 111 5.85 38.72 -3.05
CA TRP A 111 5.92 38.45 -1.61
C TRP A 111 5.23 39.56 -0.82
N ALA A 112 4.36 39.18 0.12
CA ALA A 112 3.69 40.13 1.00
C ALA A 112 3.42 39.49 2.36
N GLN A 113 3.87 40.14 3.44
CA GLN A 113 3.57 39.78 4.83
C GLN A 113 3.83 38.30 5.15
N GLY A 114 5.02 37.80 4.80
CA GLY A 114 5.39 36.40 5.05
C GLY A 114 4.67 35.38 4.16
N THR A 115 3.95 35.82 3.12
CA THR A 115 3.32 34.94 2.12
C THR A 115 3.93 35.20 0.75
N LEU A 116 4.38 34.13 0.09
CA LEU A 116 4.84 34.13 -1.29
C LEU A 116 3.69 33.67 -2.20
N TYR A 117 3.39 34.47 -3.21
CA TYR A 117 2.38 34.22 -4.22
C TYR A 117 3.08 33.90 -5.54
N THR A 118 2.74 32.78 -6.19
CA THR A 118 3.38 32.38 -7.46
C THR A 118 2.37 32.00 -8.53
N GLU A 119 2.78 32.14 -9.80
CA GLU A 119 2.07 31.50 -10.90
C GLU A 119 2.07 29.97 -10.78
N VAL A 120 1.15 29.28 -11.49
CA VAL A 120 1.23 27.83 -11.64
C VAL A 120 2.42 27.48 -12.55
N PRO A 121 3.34 26.60 -12.12
CA PRO A 121 4.46 26.20 -12.96
C PRO A 121 3.96 25.52 -14.24
N THR A 122 4.69 25.65 -15.35
CA THR A 122 4.34 24.97 -16.60
C THR A 122 4.62 23.47 -16.54
N GLU A 123 5.65 23.07 -15.80
CA GLU A 123 6.11 21.70 -15.63
C GLU A 123 6.42 21.43 -14.15
N LEU A 124 6.11 20.22 -13.68
CA LEU A 124 6.58 19.70 -12.39
C LEU A 124 7.55 18.55 -12.62
N GLY A 125 8.72 18.61 -11.99
CA GLY A 125 9.58 17.45 -11.77
C GLY A 125 9.06 16.63 -10.59
N TYR A 126 8.95 15.33 -10.77
CA TYR A 126 8.62 14.35 -9.72
C TYR A 126 9.75 13.35 -9.58
N MET A 127 10.16 13.10 -8.34
CA MET A 127 11.21 12.15 -8.02
C MET A 127 10.81 11.35 -6.79
N ARG A 128 10.81 10.03 -6.90
CA ARG A 128 10.72 9.14 -5.73
C ARG A 128 11.97 9.31 -4.88
N GLN A 129 11.80 9.66 -3.61
CA GLN A 129 12.95 9.85 -2.71
C GLN A 129 13.15 8.70 -1.72
N ARG A 130 12.07 8.08 -1.27
CA ARG A 130 12.10 7.19 -0.10
C ARG A 130 11.25 5.95 -0.33
N LYS A 131 11.74 4.82 0.19
CA LYS A 131 10.98 3.57 0.26
C LYS A 131 9.90 3.60 1.35
N HIS A 132 10.17 4.29 2.46
CA HIS A 132 9.28 4.37 3.63
C HIS A 132 9.05 5.82 4.03
N ILE A 133 7.88 6.08 4.63
CA ILE A 133 7.53 7.41 5.15
C ILE A 133 8.50 7.80 6.27
N ARG A 134 8.80 9.10 6.33
CA ARG A 134 9.39 9.73 7.50
C ARG A 134 8.39 10.68 8.14
N SER A 135 8.15 10.50 9.43
CA SER A 135 7.20 11.29 10.19
C SER A 135 7.85 11.86 11.44
N MET A 136 7.29 12.95 11.94
CA MET A 136 7.64 13.43 13.28
C MET A 136 6.96 12.52 14.31
N PRO A 137 7.65 12.15 15.40
CA PRO A 137 7.00 11.47 16.51
C PRO A 137 5.83 12.27 17.07
N GLN A 138 4.75 11.58 17.47
CA GLN A 138 3.59 12.23 18.10
C GLN A 138 3.92 12.69 19.52
N GLU A 139 4.67 11.86 20.25
CA GLU A 139 5.21 12.15 21.58
C GLU A 139 6.72 12.38 21.52
N PRO A 140 7.33 13.07 22.50
CA PRO A 140 8.78 13.27 22.53
C PRO A 140 9.53 11.94 22.59
N VAL A 141 10.35 11.68 21.56
CA VAL A 141 11.26 10.53 21.51
C VAL A 141 12.68 11.04 21.66
N TYR A 142 13.47 10.36 22.51
CA TYR A 142 14.87 10.69 22.72
C TYR A 142 15.77 9.54 22.31
N LEU A 143 16.88 9.90 21.65
CA LEU A 143 17.98 9.00 21.35
C LEU A 143 19.11 9.26 22.35
N LEU A 144 19.50 8.22 23.07
CA LEU A 144 20.52 8.23 24.10
C LEU A 144 21.78 7.54 23.58
N PHE A 145 22.90 8.27 23.52
CA PHE A 145 24.22 7.70 23.23
C PHE A 145 25.05 7.66 24.50
N GLU A 146 25.79 6.57 24.70
CA GLU A 146 26.84 6.50 25.71
C GLU A 146 28.19 6.24 25.01
N GLU A 147 29.02 7.27 24.93
CA GLU A 147 30.39 7.14 24.41
C GLU A 147 31.38 7.82 25.35
N GLY A 148 32.47 7.12 25.70
CA GLY A 148 33.53 7.68 26.54
C GLY A 148 33.10 8.08 27.95
N GLY A 149 31.99 7.53 28.46
CA GLY A 149 31.40 7.88 29.76
C GLY A 149 30.53 9.14 29.75
N VAL A 150 30.23 9.70 28.57
CA VAL A 150 29.30 10.83 28.40
C VAL A 150 28.01 10.32 27.78
N THR A 151 26.88 10.64 28.43
CA THR A 151 25.55 10.35 27.89
C THR A 151 25.00 11.56 27.16
N SER A 152 24.79 11.43 25.84
CA SER A 152 24.08 12.44 25.05
C SER A 152 22.63 12.05 24.88
N ARG A 153 21.71 12.93 25.31
CA ARG A 153 20.25 12.78 25.12
C ARG A 153 19.76 13.73 24.04
N LEU A 154 19.27 13.19 22.93
CA LEU A 154 18.94 13.95 21.72
C LEU A 154 17.47 13.83 21.39
N LEU A 155 16.78 14.95 21.21
CA LEU A 155 15.40 14.95 20.73
C LEU A 155 15.37 14.50 19.26
N VAL A 156 14.53 13.50 18.99
CA VAL A 156 14.30 12.98 17.65
C VAL A 156 13.41 13.95 16.88
N LYS A 157 13.84 14.30 15.68
CA LYS A 157 13.13 15.19 14.75
C LYS A 157 12.24 14.44 13.79
N ASP A 158 12.70 13.30 13.28
CA ASP A 158 11.92 12.44 12.40
C ASP A 158 12.31 10.96 12.58
N ILE A 159 11.37 10.07 12.26
CA ILE A 159 11.52 8.62 12.31
C ILE A 159 10.95 8.00 11.04
N SER A 160 11.57 6.91 10.60
CA SER A 160 11.12 5.96 9.58
C SER A 160 11.38 4.54 10.09
N ILE A 161 10.75 3.55 9.48
CA ILE A 161 10.90 2.13 9.86
C ILE A 161 12.35 1.63 9.91
N ARG A 162 13.31 2.29 9.22
CA ARG A 162 14.74 1.94 9.26
C ARG A 162 15.65 3.10 9.59
N GLY A 163 15.14 4.20 10.15
CA GLY A 163 16.01 5.33 10.41
C GLY A 163 15.41 6.44 11.24
N ILE A 164 16.31 7.24 11.81
CA ILE A 164 15.99 8.33 12.73
C ILE A 164 16.76 9.59 12.33
N GLY A 165 16.21 10.75 12.62
CA GLY A 165 16.82 12.05 12.38
C GLY A 165 16.86 12.87 13.67
N CYS A 166 18.00 13.48 13.99
CA CYS A 166 18.13 14.32 15.18
C CYS A 166 19.02 15.55 14.91
N TRP A 167 18.85 16.59 15.73
CA TRP A 167 19.74 17.76 15.73
C TRP A 167 20.78 17.62 16.85
N MET A 168 22.05 17.87 16.54
CA MET A 168 23.18 17.78 17.46
C MET A 168 24.08 19.01 17.38
N SER A 169 24.80 19.32 18.45
CA SER A 169 25.89 20.30 18.39
C SER A 169 27.13 19.73 17.67
N LEU A 170 27.99 20.61 17.18
CA LEU A 170 29.28 20.21 16.58
C LEU A 170 30.20 19.50 17.58
N GLU A 171 30.09 19.77 18.88
CA GLU A 171 30.89 19.12 19.91
C GLU A 171 30.46 17.66 20.09
N GLN A 172 29.16 17.42 20.26
CA GLN A 172 28.60 16.06 20.34
C GLN A 172 28.89 15.23 19.08
N LEU A 173 28.90 15.87 17.89
CA LEU A 173 29.27 15.19 16.65
C LEU A 173 30.74 14.77 16.59
N LYS A 174 31.66 15.51 17.24
CA LYS A 174 33.10 15.16 17.27
C LYS A 174 33.36 13.93 18.14
N GLU A 175 32.53 13.72 19.16
CA GLU A 175 32.61 12.56 20.05
C GLU A 175 32.19 11.28 19.32
N LEU A 176 31.14 11.36 18.50
CA LEU A 176 30.71 10.25 17.63
C LEU A 176 31.77 9.93 16.57
N ARG A 177 32.34 8.72 16.64
CA ARG A 177 33.23 8.20 15.58
C ARG A 177 32.51 8.21 14.23
N GLN A 178 32.89 9.12 13.35
CA GLN A 178 32.21 9.32 12.07
C GLN A 178 32.13 8.00 11.28
N PHE A 179 30.91 7.60 10.93
CA PHE A 179 30.55 6.47 10.04
C PHE A 179 30.59 5.03 10.62
N GLY A 180 30.64 4.87 11.96
CA GLY A 180 30.53 3.57 12.63
C GLY A 180 29.08 3.10 12.90
N LYS A 181 28.95 1.85 13.40
CA LYS A 181 27.75 1.43 14.14
C LYS A 181 27.90 1.86 15.59
N HIS A 182 26.88 2.51 16.15
CA HIS A 182 26.86 3.01 17.52
C HIS A 182 25.75 2.31 18.30
N ASN A 183 26.00 1.98 19.56
CA ASN A 183 24.94 1.55 20.47
C ASN A 183 24.19 2.79 20.95
N ALA A 184 22.86 2.71 20.94
CA ALA A 184 22.01 3.76 21.46
C ALA A 184 20.79 3.15 22.13
N THR A 185 20.13 3.93 22.98
CA THR A 185 18.85 3.59 23.59
C THR A 185 17.81 4.59 23.11
N ILE A 186 16.64 4.09 22.72
CA ILE A 186 15.45 4.90 22.48
C ILE A 186 14.70 5.01 23.79
N GLU A 187 14.34 6.24 24.16
CA GLU A 187 13.42 6.57 25.23
C GLU A 187 12.11 7.08 24.60
N TRP A 188 11.02 6.35 24.80
CA TRP A 188 9.69 6.64 24.28
C TRP A 188 8.62 6.07 25.21
N ASP A 189 7.61 6.87 25.56
CA ASP A 189 6.50 6.47 26.44
C ASP A 189 6.90 5.72 27.72
N GLN A 190 7.92 6.21 28.42
CA GLN A 190 8.50 5.59 29.64
C GLN A 190 9.20 4.24 29.40
N GLU A 191 9.16 3.71 28.18
CA GLU A 191 9.89 2.55 27.74
C GLU A 191 11.30 2.92 27.25
N PHE A 192 12.23 1.97 27.44
CA PHE A 192 13.62 2.09 27.00
C PHE A 192 14.02 0.83 26.25
N PHE A 193 14.49 0.98 25.02
CA PHE A 193 14.93 -0.16 24.23
C PHE A 193 16.18 0.15 23.39
N SER A 194 17.01 -0.87 23.24
CA SER A 194 18.34 -0.75 22.64
C SER A 194 18.29 -0.90 21.11
N VAL A 195 19.03 -0.04 20.43
CA VAL A 195 19.20 -0.05 18.98
C VAL A 195 20.67 0.12 18.60
N HIS A 196 21.05 -0.43 17.46
CA HIS A 196 22.24 0.04 16.77
C HIS A 196 21.87 1.15 15.79
N THR A 197 22.68 2.19 15.72
CA THR A 197 22.53 3.24 14.73
C THR A 197 23.77 3.32 13.84
N ARG A 198 23.59 3.74 12.59
CA ARG A 198 24.68 4.06 11.67
C ARG A 198 24.42 5.40 11.02
N ILE A 199 25.37 6.32 11.14
CA ILE A 199 25.28 7.64 10.49
C ILE A 199 25.31 7.46 8.97
N LYS A 200 24.25 7.89 8.29
CA LYS A 200 24.14 7.88 6.82
C LYS A 200 24.25 9.26 6.22
N HIS A 201 23.88 10.29 6.97
CA HIS A 201 23.80 11.66 6.47
C HIS A 201 24.10 12.67 7.58
N VAL A 202 24.86 13.71 7.24
CA VAL A 202 25.17 14.82 8.14
C VAL A 202 25.01 16.11 7.33
N SER A 203 24.16 17.02 7.80
CA SER A 203 23.97 18.33 7.18
C SER A 203 23.93 19.42 8.24
N ARG A 204 24.68 20.51 8.04
CA ARG A 204 24.62 21.65 8.95
C ARG A 204 23.30 22.39 8.82
N SER A 205 22.76 22.83 9.94
CA SER A 205 21.71 23.82 9.96
C SER A 205 22.20 25.10 9.30
N GLN A 206 21.28 25.79 8.63
CA GLN A 206 21.57 27.10 8.03
C GLN A 206 21.17 28.25 8.95
N THR A 207 20.43 27.97 10.03
CA THR A 207 19.85 28.97 10.94
C THR A 207 20.48 28.97 12.33
N ASP A 208 21.24 27.93 12.68
CA ASP A 208 21.94 27.81 13.96
C ASP A 208 23.20 26.93 13.81
N ASP A 209 23.99 26.81 14.88
CA ASP A 209 25.23 26.00 14.90
C ASP A 209 24.98 24.49 15.05
N ARG A 210 23.72 24.03 14.93
CA ARG A 210 23.39 22.61 15.02
C ARG A 210 23.62 21.91 13.70
N THR A 211 23.79 20.60 13.79
CA THR A 211 23.96 19.69 12.67
C THR A 211 22.87 18.64 12.73
N PHE A 212 22.15 18.46 11.63
CA PHE A 212 21.20 17.37 11.47
C PHE A 212 21.97 16.11 11.12
N ILE A 213 21.66 15.03 11.82
CA ILE A 213 22.19 13.69 11.56
C ILE A 213 21.04 12.78 11.21
N GLY A 214 21.13 12.17 10.03
CA GLY A 214 20.27 11.07 9.61
C GLY A 214 20.98 9.74 9.84
N MET A 215 20.35 8.86 10.61
CA MET A 215 20.88 7.55 10.98
C MET A 215 19.97 6.43 10.48
N GLU A 216 20.59 5.33 10.07
CA GLU A 216 19.96 4.04 9.85
C GLU A 216 19.89 3.31 11.21
N VAL A 217 18.76 2.67 11.50
CA VAL A 217 18.48 2.03 12.79
C VAL A 217 18.34 0.52 12.60
N PHE A 218 18.89 -0.25 13.54
CA PHE A 218 18.76 -1.70 13.64
C PHE A 218 18.34 -2.04 15.08
N PRO A 219 17.05 -2.36 15.31
CA PRO A 219 16.59 -2.85 16.62
C PRO A 219 17.37 -4.09 17.07
N GLN A 220 17.61 -4.24 18.38
CA GLN A 220 18.37 -5.38 18.92
C GLN A 220 17.48 -6.46 19.53
N GLU A 221 16.62 -6.09 20.49
CA GLU A 221 15.84 -7.04 21.29
C GLU A 221 14.33 -6.82 21.17
N ASN A 222 13.88 -5.58 20.89
CA ASN A 222 12.48 -5.20 20.81
C ASN A 222 12.17 -4.56 19.44
N GLU A 223 12.20 -5.37 18.38
CA GLU A 223 11.82 -4.91 17.04
C GLU A 223 10.36 -4.45 17.01
N ASP A 224 9.47 -5.12 17.77
CA ASP A 224 8.06 -4.76 17.88
C ASP A 224 7.85 -3.36 18.45
N LEU A 225 8.57 -2.96 19.52
CA LEU A 225 8.48 -1.60 20.08
C LEU A 225 8.97 -0.54 19.08
N TRP A 226 9.97 -0.87 18.26
CA TRP A 226 10.42 0.02 17.20
C TRP A 226 9.37 0.17 16.09
N HIS A 227 8.73 -0.93 15.70
CA HIS A 227 7.63 -0.93 14.74
C HIS A 227 6.43 -0.15 15.27
N GLU A 228 6.03 -0.36 16.52
CA GLU A 228 4.94 0.35 17.19
C GLU A 228 5.21 1.87 17.21
N LEU A 229 6.40 2.27 17.67
CA LEU A 229 6.82 3.67 17.67
C LEU A 229 6.72 4.31 16.27
N TRP A 230 7.19 3.61 15.25
CA TRP A 230 7.10 4.10 13.87
C TRP A 230 5.64 4.13 13.39
N GLU A 231 4.84 3.10 13.64
CA GLU A 231 3.45 3.01 13.21
C GLU A 231 2.60 4.14 13.81
N GLU A 232 2.76 4.45 15.10
CA GLU A 232 2.08 5.58 15.73
C GLU A 232 2.49 6.92 15.14
N SER A 233 3.78 7.07 14.83
CA SER A 233 4.33 8.29 14.23
C SER A 233 3.88 8.45 12.77
N ALA A 234 3.86 7.36 12.00
CA ALA A 234 3.52 7.33 10.58
C ALA A 234 2.01 7.40 10.33
N HIS A 235 1.22 6.85 11.23
CA HIS A 235 -0.22 6.65 11.07
C HIS A 235 -1.04 7.13 12.27
N PRO A 236 -0.94 8.42 12.67
CA PRO A 236 -1.46 8.93 13.94
C PRO A 236 -3.00 8.90 14.09
N HIS A 237 -3.73 8.58 13.01
CA HIS A 237 -5.18 8.53 13.01
C HIS A 237 -5.74 7.12 12.81
N THR A 238 -4.87 6.13 12.75
CA THR A 238 -5.29 4.75 12.52
C THR A 238 -4.59 3.84 13.51
N GLN A 239 -5.24 2.74 13.83
CA GLN A 239 -4.73 1.73 14.74
C GLN A 239 -4.93 0.34 14.11
N ALA A 240 -4.35 -0.67 14.75
CA ALA A 240 -4.63 -2.07 14.48
C ALA A 240 -4.83 -2.78 15.81
N GLY A 241 -5.45 -3.96 15.76
CA GLY A 241 -5.43 -4.94 16.83
C GLY A 241 -6.76 -5.30 17.50
N GLN A 242 -6.72 -6.13 18.55
CA GLN A 242 -7.91 -6.86 19.07
C GLN A 242 -9.04 -5.98 19.61
N THR A 243 -8.71 -4.78 20.09
CA THR A 243 -9.66 -3.86 20.71
C THR A 243 -10.87 -3.57 19.82
N TRP A 244 -10.70 -3.68 18.50
CA TRP A 244 -11.65 -3.22 17.48
C TRP A 244 -12.50 -4.32 16.84
N ILE A 245 -12.35 -5.57 17.27
CA ILE A 245 -12.94 -6.72 16.58
C ILE A 245 -14.47 -6.67 16.53
N GLU A 246 -15.13 -6.34 17.65
CA GLU A 246 -16.60 -6.22 17.67
C GLU A 246 -17.07 -4.99 16.87
N ASP A 247 -16.34 -3.88 16.97
CA ASP A 247 -16.64 -2.65 16.22
C ASP A 247 -16.51 -2.83 14.70
N HIS A 248 -15.64 -3.72 14.22
CA HIS A 248 -15.60 -4.10 12.81
C HIS A 248 -16.92 -4.68 12.32
N TRP A 249 -17.51 -5.58 13.11
CA TRP A 249 -18.76 -6.21 12.74
C TRP A 249 -19.90 -5.19 12.65
N ASP A 250 -19.96 -4.29 13.63
CA ASP A 250 -20.95 -3.23 13.68
C ASP A 250 -20.77 -2.22 12.55
N LEU A 251 -19.52 -1.89 12.19
CA LEU A 251 -19.21 -1.11 11.00
C LEU A 251 -19.66 -1.82 9.72
N PHE A 252 -19.46 -3.13 9.57
CA PHE A 252 -19.92 -3.86 8.39
C PHE A 252 -21.44 -3.86 8.25
N LEU A 253 -22.17 -3.94 9.36
CA LEU A 253 -23.62 -3.78 9.39
C LEU A 253 -24.02 -2.36 8.95
N ALA A 254 -23.43 -1.34 9.55
CA ALA A 254 -23.87 0.04 9.38
C ALA A 254 -23.42 0.70 8.06
N SER A 255 -22.25 0.32 7.53
CA SER A 255 -21.74 0.81 6.25
C SER A 255 -22.51 0.28 5.04
N GLY A 256 -23.22 -0.82 5.21
CA GLY A 256 -23.84 -1.58 4.12
C GLY A 256 -22.90 -2.59 3.46
N PHE A 257 -21.74 -2.87 4.06
CA PHE A 257 -20.79 -3.88 3.56
C PHE A 257 -21.44 -5.26 3.36
N PHE A 258 -22.32 -5.69 4.26
CA PHE A 258 -23.05 -6.96 4.10
C PHE A 258 -24.13 -6.96 3.01
N HIS A 259 -24.40 -5.81 2.39
CA HIS A 259 -25.31 -5.71 1.24
C HIS A 259 -24.57 -5.76 -0.11
N LEU A 260 -23.24 -5.76 -0.10
CA LEU A 260 -22.46 -5.92 -1.32
C LEU A 260 -22.82 -7.25 -2.01
N SER A 261 -22.76 -7.26 -3.34
CA SER A 261 -23.10 -8.43 -4.16
C SER A 261 -24.51 -8.99 -3.89
N ASN A 262 -25.47 -8.12 -3.57
CA ASN A 262 -26.87 -8.48 -3.30
C ASN A 262 -27.03 -9.56 -2.21
N LYS A 263 -26.18 -9.51 -1.18
CA LYS A 263 -26.29 -10.32 0.04
C LYS A 263 -27.08 -9.57 1.12
N GLN A 264 -27.42 -10.26 2.19
CA GLN A 264 -28.09 -9.71 3.37
C GLN A 264 -27.24 -9.95 4.62
N PRO A 265 -27.32 -9.09 5.65
CA PRO A 265 -26.61 -9.30 6.92
C PRO A 265 -26.83 -10.68 7.54
N THR A 266 -28.01 -11.27 7.38
CA THR A 266 -28.34 -12.61 7.86
C THR A 266 -27.48 -13.70 7.24
N ASP A 267 -26.99 -13.51 6.00
CA ASP A 267 -26.11 -14.45 5.30
C ASP A 267 -24.73 -14.58 5.99
N PHE A 268 -24.35 -13.59 6.79
CA PHE A 268 -23.06 -13.54 7.50
C PHE A 268 -23.19 -13.86 8.99
N SER A 269 -24.39 -13.85 9.56
CA SER A 269 -24.62 -14.04 11.01
C SER A 269 -23.88 -15.24 11.61
N GLN A 270 -23.82 -16.35 10.87
CA GLN A 270 -23.15 -17.59 11.30
C GLN A 270 -21.62 -17.52 11.28
N LEU A 271 -21.04 -16.51 10.62
CA LEU A 271 -19.59 -16.29 10.47
C LEU A 271 -19.01 -15.39 11.55
N LYS A 272 -19.84 -14.69 12.36
CA LYS A 272 -19.38 -13.69 13.33
C LYS A 272 -18.32 -14.27 14.27
N LYS A 273 -18.57 -15.45 14.83
CA LYS A 273 -17.64 -16.10 15.76
C LYS A 273 -16.29 -16.42 15.09
N GLN A 274 -16.31 -17.00 13.90
CA GLN A 274 -15.10 -17.37 13.16
C GLN A 274 -14.34 -16.13 12.70
N PHE A 275 -15.03 -15.05 12.33
CA PHE A 275 -14.43 -13.76 12.03
C PHE A 275 -13.70 -13.18 13.25
N SER A 276 -14.35 -13.15 14.42
CA SER A 276 -13.70 -12.67 15.65
C SER A 276 -12.47 -13.50 16.00
N GLN A 277 -12.55 -14.83 15.87
CA GLN A 277 -11.41 -15.73 16.11
C GLN A 277 -10.26 -15.50 15.12
N ALA A 278 -10.54 -15.40 13.82
CA ALA A 278 -9.54 -15.11 12.81
C ALA A 278 -8.87 -13.74 13.04
N SER A 279 -9.66 -12.74 13.44
CA SER A 279 -9.16 -11.39 13.74
C SER A 279 -8.23 -11.38 14.97
N GLN A 280 -8.55 -12.15 16.02
CA GLN A 280 -7.67 -12.34 17.18
C GLN A 280 -6.34 -12.99 16.79
N ILE A 281 -6.37 -14.00 15.91
CA ILE A 281 -5.16 -14.66 15.43
C ILE A 281 -4.30 -13.69 14.61
N PHE A 282 -4.88 -12.92 13.69
CA PHE A 282 -4.12 -11.95 12.90
C PHE A 282 -3.49 -10.84 13.73
N ASP A 283 -4.14 -10.41 14.81
CA ASP A 283 -3.53 -9.47 15.75
C ASP A 283 -2.28 -10.06 16.46
N GLN A 284 -2.34 -11.34 16.84
CA GLN A 284 -1.21 -12.03 17.48
C GLN A 284 -0.10 -12.42 16.50
N HIS A 285 -0.42 -12.42 15.20
CA HIS A 285 0.45 -12.86 14.10
C HIS A 285 0.42 -11.83 12.97
N PRO A 286 1.00 -10.63 13.17
CA PRO A 286 0.99 -9.54 12.19
C PRO A 286 1.69 -9.91 10.88
N GLU A 287 2.54 -10.94 10.86
CA GLU A 287 3.16 -11.52 9.66
C GLU A 287 2.17 -12.30 8.76
N LEU A 288 0.95 -12.56 9.25
CA LEU A 288 -0.11 -13.27 8.52
C LEU A 288 -1.30 -12.37 8.15
N GLY A 289 -1.56 -11.31 8.91
CA GLY A 289 -2.69 -10.43 8.64
C GLY A 289 -2.72 -9.18 9.51
N CYS A 290 -3.54 -8.21 9.10
CA CYS A 290 -3.78 -6.99 9.85
C CYS A 290 -5.14 -6.41 9.52
N GLN A 291 -5.75 -5.74 10.48
CA GLN A 291 -6.96 -4.95 10.28
C GLN A 291 -6.67 -3.52 10.71
N SER A 292 -6.51 -2.63 9.72
CA SER A 292 -6.26 -1.21 9.96
C SER A 292 -7.57 -0.47 10.14
N VAL A 293 -7.73 0.21 11.27
CA VAL A 293 -8.93 0.95 11.64
C VAL A 293 -8.71 2.43 11.74
N TRP A 294 -9.76 3.20 11.51
CA TRP A 294 -9.87 4.57 11.98
C TRP A 294 -10.79 4.61 13.21
N PRO A 295 -10.26 4.77 14.44
CA PRO A 295 -11.07 4.82 15.65
C PRO A 295 -11.82 6.15 15.82
N SER A 296 -12.91 6.14 16.58
CA SER A 296 -13.74 7.30 16.95
C SER A 296 -14.53 7.03 18.24
N GLU A 297 -15.23 8.05 18.75
CA GLU A 297 -16.09 7.93 19.94
C GLU A 297 -17.24 6.91 19.77
N ARG A 298 -17.66 6.60 18.53
CA ARG A 298 -18.70 5.59 18.25
C ARG A 298 -18.16 4.23 17.84
N GLY A 299 -16.88 3.96 18.11
CA GLY A 299 -16.16 2.76 17.66
C GLY A 299 -15.35 3.02 16.39
N VAL A 300 -15.41 2.12 15.41
CA VAL A 300 -14.61 2.22 14.17
C VAL A 300 -15.34 2.96 13.05
N GLU A 301 -14.73 4.03 12.52
CA GLU A 301 -15.26 4.82 11.39
C GLU A 301 -15.05 4.15 10.03
N ALA A 302 -13.90 3.51 9.88
CA ALA A 302 -13.48 2.84 8.67
C ALA A 302 -12.47 1.74 8.98
N THR A 303 -12.45 0.71 8.15
CA THR A 303 -11.51 -0.41 8.25
C THR A 303 -11.08 -0.89 6.87
N VAL A 304 -9.88 -1.45 6.80
CA VAL A 304 -9.40 -2.27 5.68
C VAL A 304 -8.57 -3.42 6.27
N SER A 305 -8.84 -4.63 5.78
CA SER A 305 -8.11 -5.83 6.16
C SER A 305 -7.02 -6.14 5.15
N THR A 306 -5.90 -6.66 5.62
CA THR A 306 -4.86 -7.27 4.80
C THR A 306 -4.52 -8.65 5.33
N MET A 307 -4.18 -9.59 4.44
CA MET A 307 -3.73 -10.92 4.84
C MET A 307 -2.73 -11.51 3.85
N LYS A 308 -1.80 -12.31 4.34
CA LYS A 308 -0.86 -13.07 3.53
C LYS A 308 -1.60 -14.24 2.88
N MET A 309 -1.97 -14.05 1.62
CA MET A 309 -2.80 -14.99 0.86
C MET A 309 -1.97 -16.00 0.07
N TYR A 310 -0.75 -15.59 -0.30
CA TYR A 310 0.25 -16.30 -1.10
C TYR A 310 1.64 -16.08 -0.49
N GLU A 311 2.62 -16.90 -0.83
CA GLU A 311 3.94 -16.89 -0.19
C GLU A 311 4.67 -15.55 -0.36
N LYS A 312 4.48 -14.91 -1.52
CA LYS A 312 5.09 -13.63 -1.87
C LYS A 312 4.07 -12.50 -2.06
N ALA A 313 2.80 -12.72 -1.72
CA ALA A 313 1.76 -11.73 -1.97
C ALA A 313 0.70 -11.60 -0.88
N TRP A 314 0.31 -10.36 -0.63
CA TRP A 314 -0.70 -9.97 0.34
C TRP A 314 -1.97 -9.52 -0.34
N LEU A 315 -3.10 -9.97 0.18
CA LEU A 315 -4.42 -9.53 -0.23
C LEU A 315 -4.85 -8.32 0.60
N ILE A 316 -5.26 -7.23 -0.06
CA ILE A 316 -6.03 -6.14 0.56
C ILE A 316 -7.52 -6.39 0.31
N TYR A 317 -8.33 -6.38 1.35
CA TYR A 317 -9.74 -6.78 1.26
C TYR A 317 -10.58 -6.19 2.41
N GLN A 318 -11.89 -6.43 2.38
CA GLN A 318 -12.84 -6.00 3.42
C GLN A 318 -12.76 -4.52 3.79
N VAL A 319 -12.82 -3.65 2.78
CA VAL A 319 -12.86 -2.20 3.01
C VAL A 319 -14.28 -1.79 3.38
N ALA A 320 -14.43 -1.14 4.53
CA ALA A 320 -15.71 -0.57 4.96
C ALA A 320 -15.51 0.80 5.60
N LYS A 321 -16.52 1.65 5.48
CA LYS A 321 -16.55 2.99 6.06
C LYS A 321 -17.98 3.46 6.27
N TYR A 322 -18.26 4.18 7.34
CA TYR A 322 -19.54 4.87 7.51
C TYR A 322 -19.82 5.85 6.36
N LYS A 323 -21.05 5.84 5.83
CA LYS A 323 -21.44 6.72 4.72
C LYS A 323 -21.37 8.20 5.10
N LYS A 324 -21.73 8.52 6.35
CA LYS A 324 -21.73 9.88 6.88
C LYS A 324 -20.62 10.08 7.91
N ASN A 325 -19.93 11.22 7.82
CA ASN A 325 -18.89 11.64 8.77
C ASN A 325 -19.46 12.57 9.86
N GLU A 326 -20.71 12.34 10.29
CA GLU A 326 -21.32 13.15 11.35
C GLU A 326 -20.48 13.05 12.63
N GLY A 327 -20.07 14.18 13.19
CA GLY A 327 -19.24 14.23 14.40
C GLY A 327 -17.73 14.06 14.19
N ILE A 328 -17.26 13.83 12.97
CA ILE A 328 -15.83 13.63 12.68
C ILE A 328 -15.23 14.90 12.02
N PRO A 329 -14.16 15.50 12.58
CA PRO A 329 -13.57 16.73 12.04
C PRO A 329 -12.75 16.52 10.76
N PHE A 330 -12.72 15.29 10.23
CA PHE A 330 -11.96 14.92 9.04
C PHE A 330 -12.85 14.58 7.84
N PRO A 331 -12.48 15.02 6.62
CA PRO A 331 -13.16 14.59 5.41
C PRO A 331 -13.09 13.07 5.22
N GLY A 332 -14.13 12.47 4.66
CA GLY A 332 -14.19 11.01 4.47
C GLY A 332 -13.06 10.44 3.61
N ARG A 333 -12.49 11.23 2.68
CA ARG A 333 -11.33 10.84 1.88
C ARG A 333 -10.03 10.82 2.68
N HIS A 334 -9.93 11.67 3.70
CA HIS A 334 -8.81 11.65 4.65
C HIS A 334 -8.82 10.35 5.45
N ILE A 335 -10.02 9.95 5.92
CA ILE A 335 -10.23 8.68 6.63
C ILE A 335 -9.82 7.49 5.74
N LEU A 336 -10.36 7.43 4.51
CA LEU A 336 -10.02 6.36 3.56
C LEU A 336 -8.51 6.33 3.25
N ARG A 337 -7.90 7.49 3.01
CA ARG A 337 -6.46 7.58 2.77
C ARG A 337 -5.69 6.90 3.89
N SER A 338 -5.90 7.30 5.15
CA SER A 338 -5.03 6.84 6.23
C SER A 338 -5.14 5.34 6.46
N ILE A 339 -6.35 4.76 6.36
CA ILE A 339 -6.51 3.31 6.50
C ILE A 339 -5.82 2.56 5.36
N PHE A 340 -5.86 3.08 4.12
CA PHE A 340 -5.18 2.48 2.98
C PHE A 340 -3.66 2.60 3.06
N LEU A 341 -3.14 3.74 3.54
CA LEU A 341 -1.70 3.93 3.72
C LEU A 341 -1.15 2.88 4.69
N ARG A 342 -1.76 2.76 5.89
CA ARG A 342 -1.35 1.76 6.89
C ARG A 342 -1.43 0.34 6.33
N ALA A 343 -2.55 -0.01 5.70
CA ALA A 343 -2.74 -1.35 5.14
C ALA A 343 -1.75 -1.72 4.02
N MET A 344 -1.37 -0.76 3.17
CA MET A 344 -0.40 -1.01 2.10
C MET A 344 1.05 -1.04 2.57
N GLU A 345 1.38 -0.34 3.66
CA GLU A 345 2.71 -0.39 4.25
C GLU A 345 2.91 -1.63 5.13
N HIS A 346 1.85 -2.12 5.80
CA HIS A 346 1.90 -3.28 6.71
C HIS A 346 2.67 -4.49 6.13
N PRO A 347 2.37 -5.00 4.91
CA PRO A 347 3.12 -6.12 4.34
C PRO A 347 4.61 -5.85 4.17
N THR A 348 5.00 -4.61 3.89
CA THR A 348 6.41 -4.25 3.65
C THR A 348 7.23 -4.13 4.94
N ILE A 349 6.55 -4.13 6.09
CA ILE A 349 7.14 -4.04 7.43
C ILE A 349 7.24 -5.43 8.04
N HIS A 350 6.13 -6.17 8.02
CA HIS A 350 5.98 -7.46 8.72
C HIS A 350 6.33 -8.67 7.85
N ASP A 351 6.64 -8.47 6.57
CA ASP A 351 7.01 -9.55 5.64
C ASP A 351 8.10 -9.08 4.66
N GLU A 352 9.37 -9.35 4.98
CA GLU A 352 10.51 -9.00 4.11
C GLU A 352 10.44 -9.67 2.74
N ASP A 353 9.70 -10.79 2.66
CA ASP A 353 9.48 -11.59 1.47
C ASP A 353 8.27 -11.13 0.64
N CYS A 354 7.52 -10.13 1.07
CA CYS A 354 6.42 -9.58 0.30
C CYS A 354 6.94 -8.94 -0.99
N ASP A 355 6.56 -9.49 -2.15
CA ASP A 355 6.85 -8.95 -3.47
C ASP A 355 5.65 -8.29 -4.14
N TRP A 356 4.44 -8.63 -3.70
CA TRP A 356 3.22 -8.23 -4.38
C TRP A 356 2.08 -7.90 -3.43
N ILE A 357 1.29 -6.91 -3.84
CA ILE A 357 -0.03 -6.62 -3.29
C ILE A 357 -1.07 -7.04 -4.31
N VAL A 358 -2.13 -7.68 -3.85
CA VAL A 358 -3.25 -8.18 -4.64
C VAL A 358 -4.54 -7.62 -4.06
N ALA A 359 -5.51 -7.30 -4.92
CA ALA A 359 -6.86 -7.06 -4.43
C ALA A 359 -7.93 -7.43 -5.44
N PHE A 360 -9.12 -7.68 -4.90
CA PHE A 360 -10.36 -7.85 -5.66
C PHE A 360 -11.27 -6.69 -5.31
N SER A 361 -11.61 -5.88 -6.30
CA SER A 361 -12.43 -4.69 -6.11
C SER A 361 -13.73 -4.77 -6.90
N GLU A 362 -14.82 -4.26 -6.33
CA GLU A 362 -16.09 -4.15 -7.02
C GLU A 362 -16.01 -3.11 -8.15
N ALA A 363 -16.50 -3.46 -9.34
CA ALA A 363 -16.34 -2.62 -10.54
C ALA A 363 -17.13 -1.30 -10.50
N HIS A 364 -18.16 -1.21 -9.65
CA HIS A 364 -19.03 -0.04 -9.56
C HIS A 364 -18.44 1.10 -8.71
N ILE A 365 -17.38 0.84 -7.95
CA ILE A 365 -16.75 1.83 -7.10
C ILE A 365 -15.71 2.61 -7.93
N LYS A 366 -16.14 3.72 -8.54
CA LYS A 366 -15.29 4.60 -9.37
C LYS A 366 -13.98 4.99 -8.68
N TRP A 367 -14.03 5.24 -7.38
CA TRP A 367 -12.86 5.55 -6.56
C TRP A 367 -11.82 4.42 -6.60
N ASN A 368 -12.24 3.17 -6.38
CA ASN A 368 -11.33 2.01 -6.40
C ASN A 368 -10.75 1.80 -7.80
N LYS A 369 -11.55 1.99 -8.86
CA LYS A 369 -11.05 1.93 -10.23
C LYS A 369 -9.93 2.97 -10.46
N ALA A 370 -10.20 4.24 -10.18
CA ALA A 370 -9.22 5.30 -10.40
C ALA A 370 -7.96 5.15 -9.52
N MET A 371 -8.15 4.73 -8.27
CA MET A 371 -7.08 4.61 -7.28
C MET A 371 -6.19 3.40 -7.52
N LEU A 372 -6.75 2.25 -7.89
CA LEU A 372 -6.04 0.97 -7.88
C LEU A 372 -5.87 0.39 -9.29
N VAL A 373 -6.96 0.29 -10.05
CA VAL A 373 -6.98 -0.36 -11.36
C VAL A 373 -6.25 0.50 -12.39
N ASP A 374 -6.67 1.77 -12.53
CA ASP A 374 -6.04 2.71 -13.47
C ASP A 374 -4.59 3.01 -13.08
N PHE A 375 -4.22 2.81 -11.79
CA PHE A 375 -2.84 2.90 -11.35
C PHE A 375 -2.05 1.66 -11.79
N ALA A 376 -2.54 0.45 -11.56
CA ALA A 376 -1.89 -0.79 -12.01
C ALA A 376 -1.65 -0.78 -13.53
N ASP A 377 -2.63 -0.32 -14.31
CA ASP A 377 -2.55 -0.26 -15.77
C ASP A 377 -1.41 0.63 -16.27
N LYS A 378 -1.02 1.69 -15.53
CA LYS A 378 0.14 2.54 -15.88
C LYS A 378 1.46 1.79 -15.86
N TYR A 379 1.54 0.71 -15.10
CA TYR A 379 2.75 -0.10 -14.90
C TYR A 379 2.71 -1.45 -15.63
N ALA A 380 1.66 -1.71 -16.42
CA ALA A 380 1.50 -2.94 -17.17
C ALA A 380 2.62 -3.18 -18.20
N SER A 381 3.15 -2.12 -18.82
CA SER A 381 4.21 -2.25 -19.84
C SER A 381 5.57 -2.69 -19.28
N VAL A 382 5.78 -2.57 -17.97
CA VAL A 382 7.01 -3.00 -17.26
C VAL A 382 6.75 -4.16 -16.31
N ASP A 383 5.57 -4.77 -16.38
CA ASP A 383 5.17 -5.93 -15.59
C ASP A 383 5.27 -5.71 -14.06
N TRP A 384 5.04 -4.47 -13.61
CA TRP A 384 4.97 -4.12 -12.18
C TRP A 384 3.54 -3.92 -11.69
N GLY A 385 2.58 -3.86 -12.61
CA GLY A 385 1.16 -3.83 -12.30
C GLY A 385 0.37 -4.63 -13.33
N TYR A 386 -0.72 -5.25 -12.89
CA TYR A 386 -1.67 -5.93 -13.76
C TYR A 386 -3.08 -5.65 -13.28
N SER A 387 -4.02 -5.51 -14.21
CA SER A 387 -5.43 -5.53 -13.87
C SER A 387 -6.23 -6.31 -14.92
N THR A 388 -7.30 -6.98 -14.47
CA THR A 388 -8.26 -7.61 -15.36
C THR A 388 -9.66 -7.58 -14.75
N ALA A 389 -10.67 -7.48 -15.61
CA ALA A 389 -12.06 -7.59 -15.19
C ALA A 389 -12.43 -9.06 -14.96
N PHE A 390 -13.32 -9.30 -14.00
CA PHE A 390 -13.88 -10.62 -13.74
C PHE A 390 -15.35 -10.52 -13.32
N HIS A 391 -16.06 -11.64 -13.40
CA HIS A 391 -17.34 -11.86 -12.74
C HIS A 391 -17.13 -12.74 -11.51
N LEU A 392 -17.62 -12.29 -10.35
CA LEU A 392 -17.60 -13.10 -9.15
C LEU A 392 -18.83 -14.02 -9.15
N MET A 393 -18.63 -15.33 -9.22
CA MET A 393 -19.72 -16.29 -9.30
C MET A 393 -19.72 -17.16 -8.03
N GLU A 394 -20.83 -17.22 -7.29
CA GLU A 394 -20.95 -18.06 -6.09
C GLU A 394 -21.66 -19.37 -6.40
N GLY A 395 -21.00 -20.50 -6.12
CA GLY A 395 -21.54 -21.84 -6.28
C GLY A 395 -21.79 -22.52 -4.94
N SER A 396 -22.81 -23.38 -4.89
CA SER A 396 -23.01 -24.29 -3.75
C SER A 396 -21.98 -25.42 -3.78
N ALA A 397 -21.36 -25.71 -2.64
CA ALA A 397 -20.53 -26.90 -2.50
C ALA A 397 -21.38 -28.18 -2.30
N VAL A 398 -22.65 -28.05 -1.95
CA VAL A 398 -23.50 -29.19 -1.56
C VAL A 398 -24.51 -29.55 -2.66
N THR A 399 -24.98 -28.57 -3.42
CA THR A 399 -26.12 -28.68 -4.33
C THR A 399 -25.82 -28.01 -5.66
N LEU A 400 -25.14 -28.71 -6.58
CA LEU A 400 -25.08 -28.33 -8.00
C LEU A 400 -25.63 -29.45 -8.88
N PRO A 401 -26.21 -29.13 -10.06
CA PRO A 401 -26.65 -30.12 -11.02
C PRO A 401 -25.45 -30.87 -11.60
N THR A 402 -25.48 -32.21 -11.55
CA THR A 402 -24.45 -33.02 -12.22
C THR A 402 -24.60 -32.91 -13.73
N LEU A 403 -23.57 -32.43 -14.42
CA LEU A 403 -23.54 -32.37 -15.88
C LEU A 403 -22.73 -33.52 -16.50
N PRO A 404 -23.11 -34.04 -17.69
CA PRO A 404 -22.33 -35.06 -18.38
C PRO A 404 -20.95 -34.53 -18.79
N THR A 405 -19.88 -35.27 -18.50
CA THR A 405 -18.50 -34.87 -18.79
C THR A 405 -18.09 -34.95 -20.27
N LYS A 406 -18.98 -35.37 -21.18
CA LYS A 406 -18.77 -35.42 -22.66
C LYS A 406 -17.36 -35.87 -23.09
N GLY A 407 -16.89 -37.02 -22.58
CA GLY A 407 -15.58 -37.58 -22.94
C GLY A 407 -14.37 -36.90 -22.29
N LEU A 408 -14.59 -36.05 -21.30
CA LEU A 408 -13.54 -35.48 -20.44
C LEU A 408 -13.28 -36.41 -19.25
N LYS A 409 -12.00 -36.60 -18.93
CA LYS A 409 -11.55 -37.17 -17.65
C LYS A 409 -11.05 -36.05 -16.77
N ILE A 410 -11.73 -35.82 -15.64
CA ILE A 410 -11.28 -34.87 -14.62
C ILE A 410 -10.54 -35.65 -13.54
N SER A 411 -9.38 -35.16 -13.12
CA SER A 411 -8.61 -35.72 -12.00
C SER A 411 -7.81 -34.63 -11.31
N ARG A 412 -7.34 -34.88 -10.08
CA ARG A 412 -6.22 -34.11 -9.53
C ARG A 412 -5.01 -34.21 -10.47
N ALA A 413 -4.28 -33.12 -10.59
CA ALA A 413 -3.05 -33.07 -11.37
C ALA A 413 -1.97 -33.90 -10.68
N THR A 414 -1.24 -34.73 -11.43
CA THR A 414 0.04 -35.24 -10.95
C THR A 414 1.08 -34.11 -10.88
N GLU A 415 2.24 -34.38 -10.29
CA GLU A 415 3.33 -33.39 -10.24
C GLU A 415 3.78 -32.98 -11.65
N ASP A 416 4.01 -33.96 -12.54
CA ASP A 416 4.36 -33.70 -13.94
C ASP A 416 3.27 -32.91 -14.68
N GLU A 417 2.00 -33.28 -14.50
CA GLU A 417 0.88 -32.57 -15.13
C GLU A 417 0.80 -31.13 -14.62
N ARG A 418 1.01 -30.91 -13.32
CA ARG A 418 1.04 -29.59 -12.70
C ARG A 418 2.20 -28.74 -13.24
N ALA A 419 3.41 -29.29 -13.34
CA ALA A 419 4.57 -28.59 -13.91
C ALA A 419 4.30 -28.12 -15.35
N ILE A 420 3.74 -29.00 -16.20
CA ILE A 420 3.35 -28.66 -17.58
C ILE A 420 2.30 -27.55 -17.62
N VAL A 421 1.29 -27.62 -16.74
CA VAL A 421 0.24 -26.61 -16.65
C VAL A 421 0.84 -25.26 -16.26
N LEU A 422 1.63 -25.20 -15.19
CA LEU A 422 2.22 -23.96 -14.68
C LEU A 422 3.15 -23.32 -15.70
N GLN A 423 3.98 -24.11 -16.39
CA GLN A 423 4.80 -23.62 -17.48
C GLN A 423 3.96 -22.97 -18.59
N LYS A 424 2.84 -23.60 -18.98
CA LYS A 424 1.92 -23.01 -19.97
C LYS A 424 1.28 -21.73 -19.48
N LEU A 425 0.90 -21.64 -18.20
CA LEU A 425 0.32 -20.41 -17.64
C LEU A 425 1.34 -19.27 -17.65
N GLN A 426 2.60 -19.53 -17.31
CA GLN A 426 3.69 -18.55 -17.38
C GLN A 426 3.98 -18.07 -18.82
N GLN A 427 3.67 -18.88 -19.84
CA GLN A 427 3.76 -18.46 -21.25
C GLN A 427 2.54 -17.66 -21.72
N GLN A 428 1.38 -17.87 -21.10
CA GLN A 428 0.11 -17.23 -21.50
C GLN A 428 -0.14 -15.89 -20.81
N TYR A 429 0.39 -15.72 -19.60
CA TYR A 429 0.10 -14.60 -18.73
C TYR A 429 1.38 -13.87 -18.31
N PRO A 430 1.29 -12.54 -18.05
CA PRO A 430 2.44 -11.76 -17.61
C PRO A 430 2.91 -12.16 -16.20
N ILE A 431 4.11 -11.71 -15.81
CA ILE A 431 4.71 -11.99 -14.49
C ILE A 431 3.84 -11.40 -13.39
N ALA A 432 3.33 -10.18 -13.58
CA ALA A 432 2.41 -9.51 -12.66
C ALA A 432 1.05 -10.21 -12.53
N TYR A 433 0.72 -11.21 -13.36
CA TYR A 433 -0.42 -12.10 -13.12
C TYR A 433 0.01 -13.38 -12.40
N THR A 434 1.10 -14.00 -12.85
CA THR A 434 1.48 -15.34 -12.41
C THR A 434 2.20 -15.38 -11.07
N GLN A 435 3.14 -14.46 -10.81
CA GLN A 435 3.87 -14.43 -9.55
C GLN A 435 3.01 -14.09 -8.34
N PRO A 436 2.12 -13.06 -8.36
CA PRO A 436 1.30 -12.74 -7.20
C PRO A 436 0.33 -13.85 -6.81
N LEU A 437 -0.03 -14.71 -7.75
CA LEU A 437 -0.92 -15.85 -7.54
C LEU A 437 -0.16 -17.15 -7.27
N ASP A 438 1.18 -17.10 -7.11
CA ASP A 438 2.06 -18.27 -6.98
C ASP A 438 1.82 -19.35 -8.05
N LEU A 439 1.61 -18.93 -9.30
CA LEU A 439 1.49 -19.84 -10.45
C LEU A 439 2.89 -20.26 -10.95
N CYS A 440 3.68 -20.83 -10.04
CA CYS A 440 4.99 -21.43 -10.33
C CYS A 440 5.15 -22.74 -9.55
N GLU A 441 6.01 -23.62 -10.03
CA GLU A 441 6.09 -25.00 -9.53
C GLU A 441 6.43 -25.07 -8.04
N GLU A 442 7.36 -24.22 -7.60
CA GLU A 442 7.93 -24.23 -6.25
C GLU A 442 6.91 -23.78 -5.20
N ARG A 443 6.00 -22.87 -5.58
CA ARG A 443 5.09 -22.20 -4.63
C ARG A 443 3.62 -22.50 -4.87
N PHE A 444 3.26 -23.20 -5.96
CA PHE A 444 1.85 -23.44 -6.28
C PHE A 444 1.10 -24.15 -5.15
N MET A 445 1.72 -25.10 -4.45
CA MET A 445 1.05 -25.80 -3.35
C MET A 445 1.05 -25.00 -2.04
N LEU A 446 1.64 -23.80 -2.02
CA LEU A 446 1.79 -22.92 -0.86
C LEU A 446 2.46 -23.61 0.35
N PRO A 447 3.53 -24.40 0.19
CA PRO A 447 4.09 -25.21 1.28
C PRO A 447 4.46 -24.37 2.52
N THR A 448 5.13 -23.24 2.34
CA THR A 448 5.57 -22.40 3.48
C THR A 448 4.38 -21.73 4.14
N LEU A 449 3.50 -21.12 3.34
CA LEU A 449 2.32 -20.43 3.86
C LEU A 449 1.35 -21.39 4.58
N THR A 450 1.17 -22.59 4.05
CA THR A 450 0.34 -23.64 4.66
C THR A 450 0.88 -23.99 6.04
N SER A 451 2.20 -24.15 6.19
CA SER A 451 2.83 -24.42 7.49
C SER A 451 2.59 -23.26 8.45
N SER A 452 2.91 -22.03 8.06
CA SER A 452 2.76 -20.86 8.94
C SER A 452 1.32 -20.63 9.40
N TRP A 453 0.33 -20.86 8.53
CA TRP A 453 -1.08 -20.79 8.93
C TRP A 453 -1.45 -21.92 9.90
N GLN A 454 -0.97 -23.14 9.66
CA GLN A 454 -1.25 -24.29 10.54
C GLN A 454 -0.66 -24.12 11.94
N ASP A 455 0.53 -23.53 12.04
CA ASP A 455 1.21 -23.28 13.31
C ASP A 455 0.38 -22.40 14.26
N VAL A 456 -0.50 -21.57 13.71
CA VAL A 456 -1.40 -20.66 14.46
C VAL A 456 -2.85 -21.14 14.48
N GLY A 457 -3.11 -22.38 14.05
CA GLY A 457 -4.45 -22.99 14.03
C GLY A 457 -5.35 -22.53 12.87
N LEU A 458 -4.80 -21.87 11.86
CA LEU A 458 -5.48 -21.54 10.61
C LEU A 458 -5.22 -22.60 9.54
N GLN A 459 -6.03 -22.56 8.47
CA GLN A 459 -5.93 -23.45 7.33
C GLN A 459 -5.74 -22.64 6.07
N ARG A 460 -4.79 -23.07 5.24
CA ARG A 460 -4.61 -22.60 3.87
C ARG A 460 -4.28 -23.80 3.01
N HIS A 461 -5.06 -24.03 1.97
CA HIS A 461 -4.83 -25.15 1.07
C HIS A 461 -5.03 -24.74 -0.38
N ARG A 462 -4.26 -25.36 -1.25
CA ARG A 462 -4.38 -25.22 -2.70
C ARG A 462 -4.21 -26.56 -3.38
N ASP A 463 -4.92 -26.74 -4.49
CA ASP A 463 -4.89 -27.96 -5.30
C ASP A 463 -5.13 -27.61 -6.78
N MET A 464 -4.92 -28.57 -7.67
CA MET A 464 -5.17 -28.41 -9.09
C MET A 464 -5.95 -29.61 -9.63
N LEU A 465 -7.06 -29.33 -10.31
CA LEU A 465 -7.74 -30.30 -11.17
C LEU A 465 -7.35 -30.06 -12.63
N VAL A 466 -7.19 -31.15 -13.38
CA VAL A 466 -6.95 -31.12 -14.82
C VAL A 466 -8.09 -31.80 -15.56
N ALA A 467 -8.49 -31.19 -16.67
CA ALA A 467 -9.42 -31.79 -17.62
C ALA A 467 -8.63 -32.36 -18.80
N LYS A 468 -8.80 -33.66 -19.04
CA LYS A 468 -8.12 -34.40 -20.12
C LYS A 468 -9.10 -34.86 -21.19
N ARG A 469 -8.73 -34.68 -22.47
CA ARG A 469 -9.45 -35.22 -23.63
C ARG A 469 -8.47 -36.04 -24.47
N GLY A 470 -8.76 -37.33 -24.68
CA GLY A 470 -7.85 -38.23 -25.39
C GLY A 470 -6.44 -38.30 -24.76
N GLY A 471 -6.34 -38.19 -23.43
CA GLY A 471 -5.07 -38.19 -22.71
C GLY A 471 -4.35 -36.82 -22.63
N GLN A 472 -4.75 -35.83 -23.43
CA GLN A 472 -4.14 -34.50 -23.41
C GLN A 472 -4.85 -33.55 -22.44
N ILE A 473 -4.08 -32.76 -21.69
CA ILE A 473 -4.62 -31.71 -20.82
C ILE A 473 -5.15 -30.55 -21.68
N VAL A 474 -6.44 -30.26 -21.57
CA VAL A 474 -7.11 -29.20 -22.33
C VAL A 474 -7.46 -27.97 -21.48
N ALA A 475 -7.63 -28.15 -20.16
CA ALA A 475 -7.90 -27.09 -19.20
C ALA A 475 -7.53 -27.53 -17.78
N CYS A 476 -7.43 -26.59 -16.86
CA CYS A 476 -7.25 -26.86 -15.44
C CYS A 476 -8.12 -25.94 -14.58
N ALA A 477 -8.28 -26.32 -13.31
CA ALA A 477 -8.84 -25.48 -12.26
C ALA A 477 -7.85 -25.42 -11.09
N ALA A 478 -7.40 -24.22 -10.75
CA ALA A 478 -6.67 -23.95 -9.51
C ALA A 478 -7.69 -23.69 -8.41
N LEU A 479 -7.65 -24.51 -7.37
CA LEU A 479 -8.57 -24.52 -6.24
C LEU A 479 -7.85 -24.02 -5.01
N GLU A 480 -8.49 -23.18 -4.21
CA GLU A 480 -7.91 -22.72 -2.96
C GLU A 480 -8.98 -22.54 -1.88
N CYS A 481 -8.63 -22.86 -0.63
CA CYS A 481 -9.49 -22.61 0.53
C CYS A 481 -8.67 -22.05 1.69
N GLY A 482 -9.34 -21.30 2.57
CA GLY A 482 -8.78 -20.77 3.81
C GLY A 482 -9.66 -21.07 5.02
N SER A 483 -9.19 -20.76 6.22
CA SER A 483 -10.02 -20.79 7.42
C SER A 483 -11.27 -19.93 7.26
N ILE A 484 -12.42 -20.49 7.61
CA ILE A 484 -13.69 -19.77 7.64
C ILE A 484 -13.55 -18.52 8.54
N GLY A 485 -14.12 -17.39 8.11
CA GLY A 485 -14.05 -16.13 8.86
C GLY A 485 -12.90 -15.21 8.46
N THR A 486 -11.83 -15.75 7.86
CA THR A 486 -10.72 -14.93 7.32
C THR A 486 -11.20 -14.04 6.17
N SER A 487 -12.10 -14.52 5.30
CA SER A 487 -12.74 -13.71 4.26
C SER A 487 -14.25 -13.87 4.29
N LEU A 488 -14.99 -12.83 4.70
CA LEU A 488 -16.46 -12.91 4.84
C LEU A 488 -17.17 -13.20 3.51
N PHE A 489 -16.63 -12.71 2.40
CA PHE A 489 -17.17 -12.99 1.07
C PHE A 489 -16.67 -14.31 0.49
N GLY A 490 -15.64 -14.94 1.07
CA GLY A 490 -15.08 -16.21 0.62
C GLY A 490 -13.99 -16.06 -0.45
N LEU A 491 -13.27 -14.92 -0.49
CA LEU A 491 -12.17 -14.73 -1.45
C LEU A 491 -11.02 -15.74 -1.24
N SER A 492 -10.90 -16.28 -0.02
CA SER A 492 -10.00 -17.37 0.31
C SER A 492 -10.42 -18.73 -0.24
N ASP A 493 -11.70 -18.86 -0.61
CA ASP A 493 -12.40 -20.10 -0.96
C ASP A 493 -12.81 -20.04 -2.43
N SER A 494 -11.81 -20.06 -3.31
CA SER A 494 -11.96 -19.68 -4.70
C SER A 494 -11.46 -20.73 -5.68
N VAL A 495 -11.99 -20.68 -6.90
CA VAL A 495 -11.52 -21.42 -8.05
C VAL A 495 -11.28 -20.49 -9.22
N ARG A 496 -10.17 -20.73 -9.93
CA ARG A 496 -9.85 -20.12 -11.23
C ARG A 496 -9.66 -21.23 -12.26
N CYS A 497 -10.34 -21.11 -13.40
CA CYS A 497 -10.21 -22.07 -14.50
C CYS A 497 -9.38 -21.48 -15.65
N TYR A 498 -8.48 -22.28 -16.21
CA TYR A 498 -7.60 -21.88 -17.30
C TYR A 498 -7.75 -22.80 -18.50
N SER A 499 -7.74 -22.20 -19.70
CA SER A 499 -7.81 -22.92 -20.97
C SER A 499 -6.40 -23.16 -21.50
N LEU A 500 -6.02 -24.43 -21.68
CA LEU A 500 -4.67 -24.84 -22.11
C LEU A 500 -4.63 -25.31 -23.57
N ALA A 501 -5.80 -25.31 -24.22
CA ALA A 501 -6.02 -25.59 -25.64
C ALA A 501 -7.19 -24.73 -26.17
N PRO A 502 -7.35 -24.55 -27.49
CA PRO A 502 -8.43 -23.73 -28.07
C PRO A 502 -9.85 -24.11 -27.64
N SER A 503 -10.11 -25.40 -27.39
CA SER A 503 -11.40 -25.91 -26.92
C SER A 503 -11.48 -26.12 -25.40
N GLY A 504 -10.45 -25.70 -24.65
CA GLY A 504 -10.33 -25.97 -23.21
C GLY A 504 -11.48 -25.39 -22.37
N ARG A 505 -12.01 -24.23 -22.76
CA ARG A 505 -13.16 -23.59 -22.08
C ARG A 505 -14.41 -24.48 -22.01
N GLN A 506 -14.58 -25.41 -22.96
CA GLN A 506 -15.69 -26.38 -22.94
C GLN A 506 -15.60 -27.35 -21.75
N ALA A 507 -14.44 -27.44 -21.09
CA ALA A 507 -14.23 -28.30 -19.93
C ALA A 507 -14.59 -27.61 -18.61
N TYR A 508 -14.82 -26.30 -18.59
CA TYR A 508 -15.07 -25.53 -17.36
C TYR A 508 -16.27 -26.05 -16.57
N PRO A 509 -17.43 -26.40 -17.20
CA PRO A 509 -18.55 -26.93 -16.42
C PRO A 509 -18.20 -28.23 -15.67
N ALA A 510 -17.49 -29.15 -16.32
CA ALA A 510 -17.07 -30.40 -15.69
C ALA A 510 -16.03 -30.17 -14.58
N LEU A 511 -15.11 -29.21 -14.77
CA LEU A 511 -14.16 -28.81 -13.74
C LEU A 511 -14.89 -28.23 -12.52
N LEU A 512 -15.80 -27.27 -12.70
CA LEU A 512 -16.55 -26.63 -11.62
C LEU A 512 -17.39 -27.63 -10.82
N GLU A 513 -17.98 -28.63 -11.48
CA GLU A 513 -18.67 -29.72 -10.78
C GLU A 513 -17.70 -30.56 -9.92
N SER A 514 -16.50 -30.89 -10.42
CA SER A 514 -15.50 -31.58 -9.60
C SER A 514 -14.91 -30.71 -8.47
N CYS A 515 -14.88 -29.38 -8.66
CA CYS A 515 -14.46 -28.43 -7.62
C CYS A 515 -15.41 -28.49 -6.42
N ARG A 516 -16.72 -28.65 -6.68
CA ARG A 516 -17.76 -28.79 -5.65
C ARG A 516 -17.39 -29.86 -4.62
N GLU A 517 -17.04 -31.05 -5.09
CA GLU A 517 -16.68 -32.19 -4.22
C GLU A 517 -15.46 -31.89 -3.36
N TRP A 518 -14.47 -31.18 -3.91
CA TRP A 518 -13.25 -30.79 -3.21
C TRP A 518 -13.49 -29.79 -2.07
N PHE A 519 -14.38 -28.81 -2.29
CA PHE A 519 -14.79 -27.84 -1.26
C PHE A 519 -15.68 -28.49 -0.20
N ALA A 520 -16.64 -29.31 -0.62
CA ALA A 520 -17.55 -30.03 0.28
C ALA A 520 -16.80 -30.96 1.23
N SER A 521 -15.78 -31.68 0.73
CA SER A 521 -14.94 -32.57 1.55
C SER A 521 -14.12 -31.83 2.61
N ARG A 522 -14.07 -30.50 2.55
CA ARG A 522 -13.37 -29.61 3.51
C ARG A 522 -14.34 -28.79 4.36
N GLY A 523 -15.63 -29.12 4.33
CA GLY A 523 -16.64 -28.46 5.16
C GLY A 523 -17.11 -27.09 4.66
N HIS A 524 -16.67 -26.66 3.47
CA HIS A 524 -17.22 -25.46 2.86
C HIS A 524 -18.59 -25.80 2.26
N THR A 525 -19.57 -24.91 2.47
CA THR A 525 -20.92 -25.03 1.90
C THR A 525 -21.10 -24.24 0.61
N ARG A 526 -20.16 -23.33 0.32
CA ARG A 526 -20.11 -22.46 -0.85
C ARG A 526 -18.66 -22.21 -1.26
N PHE A 527 -18.44 -21.85 -2.51
CA PHE A 527 -17.15 -21.40 -3.02
C PHE A 527 -17.34 -20.38 -4.15
N LEU A 528 -16.31 -19.59 -4.42
CA LEU A 528 -16.32 -18.58 -5.47
C LEU A 528 -15.62 -19.09 -6.72
N TYR A 529 -16.21 -18.87 -7.88
CA TYR A 529 -15.55 -18.96 -9.16
C TYR A 529 -15.23 -17.55 -9.65
N ILE A 530 -13.94 -17.25 -9.78
CA ILE A 530 -13.44 -15.99 -10.33
C ILE A 530 -13.40 -16.15 -11.86
N ASN A 531 -14.47 -15.69 -12.51
CA ASN A 531 -14.66 -15.83 -13.95
C ASN A 531 -14.08 -14.63 -14.71
N GLU A 532 -12.86 -14.78 -15.25
CA GLU A 532 -12.21 -13.75 -16.07
C GLU A 532 -12.68 -13.76 -17.54
N LEU A 533 -13.69 -14.57 -17.88
CA LEU A 533 -14.34 -14.54 -19.19
C LEU A 533 -15.43 -13.47 -19.23
N SER A 534 -15.68 -12.92 -20.41
CA SER A 534 -16.80 -12.00 -20.64
C SER A 534 -18.18 -12.66 -20.55
N GLN A 535 -18.24 -13.99 -20.67
CA GLN A 535 -19.46 -14.79 -20.64
C GLN A 535 -19.59 -15.56 -19.33
N THR A 536 -20.81 -15.62 -18.78
CA THR A 536 -21.13 -16.30 -17.51
C THR A 536 -22.05 -17.51 -17.69
N ASP A 537 -22.59 -17.73 -18.89
CA ASP A 537 -23.61 -18.74 -19.19
C ASP A 537 -23.25 -20.15 -18.68
N HIS A 538 -21.99 -20.56 -18.83
CA HIS A 538 -21.54 -21.89 -18.41
C HIS A 538 -21.62 -22.11 -16.90
N ALA A 539 -21.40 -21.05 -16.10
CA ALA A 539 -21.51 -21.10 -14.65
C ALA A 539 -22.96 -20.94 -14.19
N THR A 540 -23.73 -20.05 -14.82
CA THR A 540 -25.16 -19.88 -14.49
C THR A 540 -25.97 -21.13 -14.79
N GLN A 541 -25.66 -21.87 -15.86
CA GLN A 541 -26.28 -23.17 -16.16
C GLN A 541 -26.00 -24.23 -15.10
N LEU A 542 -24.88 -24.11 -14.37
CA LEU A 542 -24.56 -24.94 -13.20
C LEU A 542 -25.23 -24.45 -11.91
N GLY A 543 -26.00 -23.37 -11.95
CA GLY A 543 -26.64 -22.80 -10.76
C GLY A 543 -25.74 -21.86 -9.95
N PHE A 544 -24.62 -21.38 -10.51
CA PHE A 544 -23.85 -20.31 -9.86
C PHE A 544 -24.64 -19.00 -9.89
N LYS A 545 -24.65 -18.30 -8.75
CA LYS A 545 -25.18 -16.94 -8.62
C LYS A 545 -24.12 -15.92 -9.05
N ASP A 546 -24.45 -15.03 -9.98
CA ASP A 546 -23.59 -13.89 -10.33
C ASP A 546 -23.67 -12.85 -9.20
N LEU A 547 -22.53 -12.60 -8.56
CA LEU A 547 -22.34 -11.62 -7.49
C LEU A 547 -21.89 -10.25 -8.02
N GLY A 548 -21.70 -10.12 -9.33
CA GLY A 548 -21.38 -8.87 -10.02
C GLY A 548 -19.97 -8.85 -10.62
N LYS A 549 -19.69 -7.73 -11.31
CA LYS A 549 -18.39 -7.48 -11.93
C LYS A 549 -17.39 -6.92 -10.92
N GLY A 550 -16.14 -7.32 -11.07
CA GLY A 550 -15.02 -6.78 -10.31
C GLY A 550 -13.76 -6.61 -11.16
N TYR A 551 -12.73 -6.06 -10.52
CA TYR A 551 -11.37 -6.02 -11.03
C TYR A 551 -10.43 -6.75 -10.08
N PHE A 552 -9.67 -7.69 -10.64
CA PHE A 552 -8.48 -8.23 -10.01
C PHE A 552 -7.32 -7.33 -10.41
N PHE A 553 -6.52 -6.90 -9.44
CA PHE A 553 -5.28 -6.19 -9.76
C PHE A 553 -4.14 -6.65 -8.84
N THR A 554 -2.93 -6.41 -9.33
CA THR A 554 -1.69 -6.69 -8.62
C THR A 554 -0.74 -5.51 -8.75
N LEU A 555 0.07 -5.28 -7.72
CA LEU A 555 1.08 -4.23 -7.67
C LEU A 555 2.36 -4.82 -7.08
N SER A 556 3.49 -4.61 -7.75
CA SER A 556 4.80 -5.01 -7.24
C SER A 556 5.22 -4.13 -6.05
N LYS A 557 5.99 -4.69 -5.11
CA LYS A 557 6.63 -3.95 -4.01
C LYS A 557 7.44 -2.75 -4.51
N HIS A 558 7.96 -2.82 -5.73
CA HIS A 558 8.75 -1.75 -6.35
C HIS A 558 7.96 -0.47 -6.59
N ILE A 559 6.63 -0.52 -6.65
CA ILE A 559 5.77 0.64 -6.90
C ILE A 559 4.87 0.99 -5.71
N ILE A 560 5.09 0.38 -4.54
CA ILE A 560 4.34 0.69 -3.31
C ILE A 560 4.47 2.16 -2.91
N PRO A 561 5.67 2.78 -2.89
CA PRO A 561 5.79 4.20 -2.59
C PRO A 561 4.99 5.10 -3.55
N ASP A 562 4.88 4.72 -4.83
CA ASP A 562 4.16 5.51 -5.84
C ASP A 562 2.65 5.37 -5.71
N ILE A 563 2.11 4.19 -5.36
CA ILE A 563 0.68 4.05 -5.09
C ILE A 563 0.29 4.78 -3.81
N LEU A 564 1.12 4.74 -2.77
CA LEU A 564 0.88 5.49 -1.53
C LEU A 564 0.84 7.01 -1.81
N GLU A 565 1.80 7.51 -2.58
CA GLU A 565 1.80 8.89 -3.06
C GLU A 565 0.58 9.20 -3.95
N HIS A 566 0.15 8.27 -4.80
CA HIS A 566 -1.04 8.43 -5.63
C HIS A 566 -2.34 8.53 -4.81
N ILE A 567 -2.51 7.66 -3.80
CA ILE A 567 -3.63 7.69 -2.85
C ILE A 567 -3.64 9.01 -2.09
N TYR A 568 -2.46 9.46 -1.64
CA TYR A 568 -2.26 10.74 -0.98
C TYR A 568 -2.72 11.92 -1.86
N GLN A 569 -2.39 11.89 -3.16
CA GLN A 569 -2.82 12.90 -4.13
C GLN A 569 -4.32 12.90 -4.42
N MET A 570 -4.88 11.72 -4.67
CA MET A 570 -6.30 11.59 -5.04
C MET A 570 -7.22 12.01 -3.89
N SER A 571 -6.83 11.70 -2.66
CA SER A 571 -7.66 11.99 -1.47
C SER A 571 -7.70 13.48 -1.13
N ALA A 572 -6.63 14.21 -1.45
CA ALA A 572 -6.49 15.64 -1.24
C ALA A 572 -7.25 16.51 -2.27
N SER A 573 -7.39 16.05 -3.51
CA SER A 573 -7.74 16.92 -4.63
C SER A 573 -9.20 17.42 -4.67
N GLY A 574 -10.12 16.89 -3.85
CA GLY A 574 -11.55 17.26 -3.79
C GLY A 574 -12.36 16.94 -5.07
N HIS A 575 -11.73 17.10 -6.23
CA HIS A 575 -12.17 16.78 -7.57
C HIS A 575 -11.54 15.45 -8.00
N VAL A 576 -12.36 14.40 -8.08
CA VAL A 576 -12.18 13.50 -9.22
C VAL A 576 -12.51 14.38 -10.43
N PRO A 577 -11.71 14.41 -11.53
CA PRO A 577 -12.02 15.21 -12.70
C PRO A 577 -13.51 15.09 -13.05
N GLN A 578 -14.20 16.21 -13.27
CA GLN A 578 -15.65 16.24 -13.51
C GLN A 578 -16.05 15.39 -14.74
N LEU A 579 -15.09 15.09 -15.62
CA LEU A 579 -15.17 14.07 -16.69
C LEU A 579 -15.41 12.63 -16.22
N LEU A 580 -15.38 12.34 -14.91
CA LEU A 580 -15.71 11.04 -14.30
C LEU A 580 -16.97 11.10 -13.41
N LEU A 581 -17.56 12.29 -13.24
CA LEU A 581 -18.70 12.54 -12.33
C LEU A 581 -20.04 12.73 -13.06
N GLU A 582 -20.04 12.85 -14.39
CA GLU A 582 -21.28 12.77 -15.16
C GLU A 582 -21.63 11.31 -15.46
N ASN A 583 -22.57 10.81 -14.67
CA ASN A 583 -23.40 9.60 -14.79
C ASN A 583 -23.31 8.80 -13.49
N ASN A 584 -24.28 9.07 -12.62
CA ASN A 584 -25.10 8.09 -11.89
C ASN A 584 -26.11 8.87 -11.03
N ALA A 585 -27.26 9.16 -11.64
CA ALA A 585 -28.55 9.04 -10.95
C ALA A 585 -28.90 7.56 -10.81
#